data_AF-A0A8H3H0P0-F1
#
_entry.id   AF-A0A8H3H0P0-F1
#
_cell.length_a   1.000
_cell.length_b   1.000
_cell.length_c   1.000
_cell.angle_alpha   90.00
_cell.angle_beta   90.00
_cell.angle_gamma   90.00
#
_symmetry.space_group_name_H-M   'P 1'
#
loop_
_entity.id
_entity.type
_entity.pdbx_description
1 polymer ?
#
loop_
_entity_poly.entity_id
_entity_poly.type
_entity_poly.pdbx_seq_one_letter_code
_entity_poly.pdbx_strand_id
1 'polypeptide(L)'
;MSAWDDDDLPGLPPRLGVAMEFERQRGGEETSAGVDTSEVVGVNPDNPTTKLLRVLMNERYAPELLPWEGQLVEDVLEKLHQQTQMVEYLRSDDSTSEDEHFRMSYVQLDMERIKFQIRSYVRTRLHKIEKYASHIMATPELQSRMSVLEQNHTMRT
;
A
#
# COMPACT_ATOMS: atom_id res chain seq x y z
N MET A 1 44.88 0.24 -16.29
CA MET A 1 43.80 -0.04 -17.26
C MET A 1 42.49 0.22 -16.54
N SER A 2 42.02 1.47 -16.61
CA SER A 2 40.71 1.88 -16.11
C SER A 2 39.76 1.79 -17.29
N ALA A 3 38.74 0.93 -17.21
CA ALA A 3 37.80 0.66 -18.30
C ALA A 3 36.50 1.48 -18.17
N TRP A 4 36.62 2.69 -17.62
CA TRP A 4 35.51 3.58 -17.33
C TRP A 4 35.93 5.01 -17.71
N ASP A 5 36.22 5.21 -19.00
CA ASP A 5 36.10 6.53 -19.62
C ASP A 5 34.69 6.61 -20.20
N ASP A 6 33.94 7.58 -19.69
CA ASP A 6 32.66 8.08 -20.20
C ASP A 6 32.82 8.54 -21.66
N ASP A 7 32.10 7.96 -22.64
CA ASP A 7 31.68 8.68 -23.87
C ASP A 7 30.75 7.93 -24.86
N ASP A 8 30.34 6.66 -24.64
CA ASP A 8 29.49 5.93 -25.60
C ASP A 8 28.18 5.36 -25.02
N LEU A 9 27.30 6.24 -24.53
CA LEU A 9 25.87 5.89 -24.36
C LEU A 9 25.05 6.54 -25.48
N PRO A 10 24.62 5.78 -26.51
CA PRO A 10 23.64 6.29 -27.47
C PRO A 10 22.33 6.58 -26.73
N GLY A 11 21.81 7.80 -26.91
CA GLY A 11 20.68 8.36 -26.18
C GLY A 11 19.53 7.39 -25.99
N LEU A 12 19.14 7.20 -24.72
CA LEU A 12 17.96 6.44 -24.34
C LEU A 12 16.72 7.02 -25.03
N PRO A 13 15.90 6.21 -25.70
CA PRO A 13 14.66 6.70 -26.28
C PRO A 13 13.68 7.15 -25.19
N PRO A 14 12.86 8.20 -25.42
CA PRO A 14 11.88 8.67 -24.45
C PRO A 14 10.84 7.59 -24.17
N ARG A 15 10.40 7.48 -22.91
CA ARG A 15 9.38 6.51 -22.48
C ARG A 15 8.07 6.70 -23.27
N LEU A 16 7.59 5.60 -23.86
CA LEU A 16 6.29 5.51 -24.53
C LEU A 16 5.17 5.88 -23.56
N GLY A 17 4.69 7.11 -23.71
CA GLY A 17 3.61 7.70 -22.92
C GLY A 17 3.42 9.19 -23.25
N VAL A 18 4.45 9.85 -23.78
CA VAL A 18 4.42 11.30 -24.13
C VAL A 18 4.76 11.56 -25.62
N ALA A 19 4.90 10.52 -26.44
CA ALA A 19 5.37 10.66 -27.84
C ALA A 19 4.29 11.13 -28.85
N MET A 20 3.06 11.47 -28.44
CA MET A 20 2.01 11.86 -29.38
C MET A 20 1.49 13.31 -29.26
N GLU A 21 2.03 14.15 -28.36
CA GLU A 21 1.54 15.54 -28.24
C GLU A 21 2.61 16.64 -28.12
N PHE A 22 3.90 16.33 -28.04
CA PHE A 22 4.90 17.34 -27.65
C PHE A 22 5.74 17.96 -28.77
N GLU A 23 5.30 17.90 -30.03
CA GLU A 23 5.96 18.55 -31.16
C GLU A 23 5.41 19.96 -31.51
N ARG A 24 4.71 20.66 -30.59
CA ARG A 24 4.09 21.96 -30.92
C ARG A 24 4.46 23.20 -30.11
N GLN A 25 5.31 23.15 -29.09
CA GLN A 25 5.77 24.40 -28.46
C GLN A 25 7.21 24.36 -27.97
N ARG A 26 8.13 24.76 -28.86
CA ARG A 26 9.35 25.48 -28.47
C ARG A 26 8.95 26.92 -28.13
N GLY A 27 9.15 27.33 -26.89
CA GLY A 27 9.06 28.72 -26.44
C GLY A 27 9.30 28.77 -24.95
N GLY A 28 10.42 29.36 -24.52
CA GLY A 28 10.97 29.21 -23.18
C GLY A 28 10.19 29.89 -22.05
N GLU A 29 10.48 29.44 -20.84
CA GLU A 29 10.64 30.24 -19.62
C GLU A 29 11.19 29.31 -18.53
N GLU A 30 12.35 29.66 -17.96
CA GLU A 30 12.92 29.00 -16.80
C GLU A 30 12.06 29.36 -15.58
N THR A 31 11.11 28.48 -15.22
CA THR A 31 10.54 28.46 -13.88
C THR A 31 11.15 27.29 -13.13
N SER A 32 11.87 27.58 -12.05
CA SER A 32 12.30 26.62 -11.03
C SER A 32 11.07 25.93 -10.45
N ALA A 33 10.61 24.88 -11.13
CA ALA A 33 9.66 23.92 -10.58
C ALA A 33 10.50 22.98 -9.73
N GLY A 34 10.47 23.17 -8.41
CA GLY A 34 10.94 22.16 -7.48
C GLY A 34 10.25 20.85 -7.83
N VAL A 35 11.02 19.88 -8.33
CA VAL A 35 10.53 18.53 -8.59
C VAL A 35 10.12 17.99 -7.23
N ASP A 36 8.81 17.92 -7.00
CA ASP A 36 8.26 17.34 -5.78
C ASP A 36 8.58 15.83 -5.81
N THR A 37 9.66 15.47 -5.13
CA THR A 37 10.13 14.09 -5.00
C THR A 37 9.15 13.23 -4.20
N SER A 38 8.09 13.81 -3.63
CA SER A 38 7.01 13.08 -2.96
C SER A 38 6.21 12.17 -3.89
N GLU A 39 6.22 12.37 -5.22
CA GLU A 39 5.58 11.43 -6.15
C GLU A 39 6.45 10.21 -6.47
N VAL A 40 7.78 10.36 -6.42
CA VAL A 40 8.75 9.30 -6.80
C VAL A 40 8.90 8.26 -5.71
N VAL A 41 8.73 8.66 -4.45
CA VAL A 41 8.53 7.73 -3.34
C VAL A 41 7.03 7.57 -3.20
N GLY A 42 6.46 6.36 -3.32
CA GLY A 42 5.02 6.10 -3.26
C GLY A 42 4.31 6.43 -1.92
N VAL A 43 4.73 7.47 -1.22
CA VAL A 43 4.11 8.08 -0.04
C VAL A 43 3.01 9.03 -0.50
N ASN A 44 2.10 8.56 -1.35
CA ASN A 44 0.81 9.23 -1.43
C ASN A 44 0.14 9.01 -0.06
N PRO A 45 -0.06 10.05 0.77
CA PRO A 45 -0.64 9.91 2.11
C PRO A 45 -2.09 9.45 2.03
N ASP A 46 -2.73 9.61 0.88
CA ASP A 46 -4.08 9.15 0.62
C ASP A 46 -4.17 7.70 0.17
N ASN A 47 -3.03 7.04 -0.09
CA ASN A 47 -3.02 5.62 -0.41
C ASN A 47 -3.58 4.81 0.77
N PRO A 48 -4.60 3.96 0.56
CA PRO A 48 -5.19 3.16 1.62
C PRO A 48 -4.17 2.27 2.34
N THR A 49 -3.10 1.83 1.66
CA THR A 49 -2.03 1.03 2.30
C THR A 49 -1.18 1.84 3.28
N THR A 50 -0.89 3.11 2.96
CA THR A 50 -0.18 4.04 3.85
C THR A 50 -1.04 4.38 5.07
N LYS A 51 -2.34 4.60 4.86
CA LYS A 51 -3.33 4.82 5.93
C LYS A 51 -3.43 3.59 6.84
N LEU A 52 -3.45 2.38 6.29
CA LEU A 52 -3.49 1.14 7.06
C LEU A 52 -2.26 1.00 7.97
N LEU A 53 -1.06 1.32 7.47
CA LEU A 53 0.15 1.30 8.30
C LEU A 53 0.03 2.26 9.48
N ARG A 54 -0.49 3.47 9.26
CA ARG A 54 -0.71 4.45 10.33
C ARG A 54 -1.70 3.94 11.37
N VAL A 55 -2.84 3.40 10.93
CA VAL A 55 -3.86 2.82 11.82
C VAL A 55 -3.27 1.65 12.63
N LEU A 56 -2.49 0.78 11.99
CA LEU A 56 -1.78 -0.30 12.67
C LEU A 56 -0.81 0.22 13.73
N MET A 57 0.00 1.24 13.43
CA MET A 57 0.91 1.83 14.42
C MET A 57 0.13 2.44 15.59
N ASN A 58 -0.91 3.23 15.30
CA ASN A 58 -1.76 3.84 16.32
C ASN A 58 -2.37 2.77 17.23
N GLU A 59 -2.91 1.70 16.65
CA GLU A 59 -3.46 0.59 17.41
C GLU A 59 -2.39 -0.11 18.25
N ARG A 60 -1.17 -0.30 17.75
CA ARG A 60 -0.08 -0.92 18.53
C ARG A 60 0.38 -0.09 19.71
N TYR A 61 0.41 1.23 19.58
CA TYR A 61 0.93 2.13 20.61
C TYR A 61 -0.14 2.70 21.55
N ALA A 62 -1.42 2.59 21.20
CA ALA A 62 -2.51 2.96 22.08
C ALA A 62 -2.73 1.89 23.17
N PRO A 63 -2.89 2.28 24.46
CA PRO A 63 -3.21 1.33 25.53
C PRO A 63 -4.66 0.84 25.45
N GLU A 64 -5.57 1.68 24.95
CA GLU A 64 -6.98 1.37 24.77
C GLU A 64 -7.29 0.85 23.36
N LEU A 65 -8.48 0.26 23.18
CA LEU A 65 -8.98 -0.18 21.89
C LEU A 65 -9.47 1.04 21.09
N LEU A 66 -8.92 1.23 19.89
CA LEU A 66 -9.33 2.32 19.00
C LEU A 66 -10.57 1.94 18.17
N PRO A 67 -11.27 2.91 17.53
CA PRO A 67 -12.36 2.61 16.62
C PRO A 67 -11.95 1.65 15.49
N TRP A 68 -12.88 0.76 15.11
CA TRP A 68 -12.68 -0.15 13.98
C TRP A 68 -12.70 0.60 12.65
N GLU A 69 -11.58 0.58 11.93
CA GLU A 69 -11.44 1.21 10.62
C GLU A 69 -11.87 0.25 9.48
N GLY A 70 -13.14 -0.19 9.53
CA GLY A 70 -13.66 -1.21 8.63
C GLY A 70 -13.61 -0.84 7.15
N GLN A 71 -14.02 0.39 6.81
CA GLN A 71 -14.00 0.86 5.43
C GLN A 71 -12.58 0.85 4.86
N LEU A 72 -11.60 1.33 5.63
CA LEU A 72 -10.20 1.31 5.20
C LEU A 72 -9.69 -0.10 4.94
N VAL A 73 -10.04 -1.06 5.81
CA VAL A 73 -9.66 -2.46 5.63
C VAL A 73 -10.29 -3.03 4.36
N GLU A 74 -11.56 -2.71 4.09
CA GLU A 74 -12.27 -3.11 2.87
C GLU A 74 -11.61 -2.53 1.61
N ASP A 75 -11.30 -1.23 1.61
CA ASP A 75 -10.62 -0.56 0.50
C ASP A 75 -9.25 -1.19 0.19
N VAL A 76 -8.47 -1.54 1.22
CA VAL A 76 -7.18 -2.22 1.04
C VAL A 76 -7.36 -3.64 0.49
N LEU A 77 -8.36 -4.38 0.99
CA LEU A 77 -8.67 -5.73 0.50
C LEU A 77 -9.12 -5.72 -0.95
N GLU A 78 -9.92 -4.75 -1.36
CA GLU A 78 -10.33 -4.56 -2.75
C GLU A 78 -9.12 -4.27 -3.64
N LYS A 79 -8.24 -3.36 -3.22
CA LYS A 79 -6.99 -3.07 -3.95
C LYS A 79 -6.09 -4.31 -4.08
N LEU A 80 -5.97 -5.11 -3.02
CA LEU A 80 -5.25 -6.38 -3.07
C LEU A 80 -5.88 -7.37 -4.05
N HIS A 81 -7.21 -7.42 -4.12
CA HIS A 81 -7.92 -8.28 -5.05
C HIS A 81 -7.66 -7.86 -6.50
N GLN A 82 -7.77 -6.57 -6.81
CA GLN A 82 -7.44 -6.01 -8.13
C GLN A 82 -5.99 -6.30 -8.54
N GLN A 83 -5.03 -6.12 -7.62
CA GLN A 83 -3.62 -6.44 -7.88
C GLN A 83 -3.41 -7.94 -8.11
N THR A 84 -4.13 -8.82 -7.40
CA THR A 84 -4.05 -10.27 -7.61
C THR A 84 -4.50 -10.63 -9.03
N GLN A 85 -5.64 -10.09 -9.48
CA GLN A 85 -6.14 -10.33 -10.84
C GLN A 85 -5.17 -9.82 -11.92
N MET A 86 -4.58 -8.64 -11.71
CA MET A 86 -3.58 -8.08 -12.63
C MET A 86 -2.33 -8.96 -12.73
N VAL A 87 -1.83 -9.44 -11.59
CA VAL A 87 -0.68 -10.36 -11.52
C VAL A 87 -0.97 -11.66 -12.26
N GLU A 88 -2.17 -12.23 -12.07
CA GLU A 88 -2.59 -13.46 -12.73
C GLU A 88 -2.73 -13.28 -14.24
N TYR A 89 -3.32 -12.16 -14.68
CA TYR A 89 -3.46 -11.83 -16.10
C TYR A 89 -2.11 -11.70 -16.79
N LEU A 90 -1.20 -10.91 -16.21
CA LEU A 90 0.14 -10.70 -16.78
C LEU A 90 1.00 -11.97 -16.74
N ARG A 91 0.76 -12.88 -15.79
CA ARG A 91 1.43 -14.19 -15.76
C ARG A 91 0.96 -15.14 -16.86
N SER A 92 -0.25 -14.93 -17.40
CA SER A 92 -0.79 -15.77 -18.47
C SER A 92 -0.19 -15.45 -19.86
N ASP A 93 0.53 -14.34 -19.97
CA ASP A 93 1.23 -13.94 -21.18
C ASP A 93 2.68 -14.49 -21.17
N ASP A 94 2.95 -15.48 -22.03
CA ASP A 94 4.25 -16.16 -22.14
C ASP A 94 5.28 -15.31 -22.92
N SER A 95 4.88 -14.13 -23.41
CA SER A 95 5.76 -13.18 -24.13
C SER A 95 6.38 -12.09 -23.23
N THR A 96 6.16 -12.20 -21.92
CA THR A 96 6.60 -11.23 -20.91
C THR A 96 8.14 -11.18 -20.80
N SER A 97 8.71 -9.97 -20.75
CA SER A 97 10.17 -9.77 -20.61
C SER A 97 10.69 -10.07 -19.19
N GLU A 98 11.98 -10.36 -19.05
CA GLU A 98 12.61 -10.58 -17.73
C GLU A 98 12.42 -9.38 -16.78
N ASP A 99 12.50 -8.16 -17.32
CA ASP A 99 12.25 -6.92 -16.56
C ASP A 99 10.81 -6.83 -16.04
N GLU A 100 9.84 -7.32 -16.80
CA GLU A 100 8.43 -7.38 -16.37
C GLU A 100 8.22 -8.46 -15.32
N HIS A 101 8.87 -9.61 -15.44
CA HIS A 101 8.89 -10.64 -14.40
C HIS A 101 9.48 -10.13 -13.08
N PHE A 102 10.55 -9.33 -13.13
CA PHE A 102 11.12 -8.70 -11.94
C PHE A 102 10.13 -7.70 -11.31
N ARG A 103 9.51 -6.82 -12.11
CA ARG A 103 8.47 -5.90 -11.63
C ARG A 103 7.29 -6.65 -11.01
N MET A 104 6.86 -7.75 -11.61
CA MET A 104 5.80 -8.61 -11.10
C MET A 104 6.13 -9.19 -9.72
N SER A 105 7.35 -9.71 -9.58
CA SER A 105 7.84 -10.27 -8.32
C SER A 105 7.87 -9.22 -7.21
N TYR A 106 8.25 -7.98 -7.55
CA TYR A 106 8.19 -6.86 -6.61
C TYR A 106 6.77 -6.56 -6.14
N VAL A 107 5.80 -6.51 -7.05
CA VAL A 107 4.38 -6.30 -6.71
C VAL A 107 3.84 -7.42 -5.81
N GLN A 108 4.21 -8.68 -6.08
CA GLN A 108 3.81 -9.81 -5.23
C GLN A 108 4.34 -9.68 -3.80
N LEU A 109 5.62 -9.31 -3.63
CA LEU A 109 6.20 -9.03 -2.31
C LEU A 109 5.49 -7.86 -1.60
N ASP A 110 5.13 -6.81 -2.34
CA ASP A 110 4.36 -5.68 -1.82
C ASP A 110 2.99 -6.14 -1.28
N MET A 111 2.29 -6.97 -2.04
CA MET A 111 1.01 -7.55 -1.63
C MET A 111 1.14 -8.43 -0.38
N GLU A 112 2.19 -9.23 -0.27
CA GLU A 112 2.45 -10.03 0.94
C GLU A 112 2.70 -9.16 2.17
N ARG A 113 3.44 -8.05 2.01
CA ARG A 113 3.64 -7.07 3.08
C ARG A 113 2.31 -6.48 3.53
N ILE A 114 1.42 -6.09 2.61
CA ILE A 114 0.11 -5.52 2.95
C ILE A 114 -0.77 -6.58 3.65
N LYS A 115 -0.81 -7.82 3.15
CA LYS A 115 -1.50 -8.94 3.81
C LYS A 115 -0.98 -9.18 5.23
N PHE A 116 0.32 -9.02 5.47
CA PHE A 116 0.89 -9.08 6.81
C PHE A 116 0.40 -7.90 7.69
N GLN A 117 0.35 -6.68 7.16
CA GLN A 117 -0.15 -5.51 7.89
C GLN A 117 -1.62 -5.68 8.34
N ILE A 118 -2.51 -6.14 7.45
CA ILE A 118 -3.92 -6.41 7.80
C ILE A 118 -4.00 -7.45 8.92
N ARG A 119 -3.30 -8.57 8.78
CA ARG A 119 -3.25 -9.62 9.80
C ARG A 119 -2.70 -9.11 11.13
N SER A 120 -1.68 -8.27 11.09
CA SER A 120 -1.11 -7.65 12.29
C SER A 120 -2.13 -6.75 12.97
N TYR A 121 -2.89 -5.95 12.23
CA TYR A 121 -3.89 -5.04 12.77
C TYR A 121 -4.98 -5.79 13.52
N VAL A 122 -5.59 -6.78 12.86
CA VAL A 122 -6.65 -7.61 13.47
C VAL A 122 -6.12 -8.36 14.70
N ARG A 123 -4.92 -8.95 14.64
CA ARG A 123 -4.33 -9.65 15.79
C ARG A 123 -4.05 -8.73 16.98
N THR A 124 -3.53 -7.53 16.73
CA THR A 124 -3.29 -6.55 17.80
C THR A 124 -4.61 -6.17 18.49
N ARG A 125 -5.69 -5.99 17.72
CA ARG A 125 -7.02 -5.69 18.27
C ARG A 125 -7.60 -6.84 19.07
N LEU A 126 -7.59 -8.06 18.52
CA LEU A 126 -8.06 -9.26 19.23
C LEU A 126 -7.31 -9.46 20.55
N HIS A 127 -5.98 -9.28 20.55
CA HIS A 127 -5.19 -9.37 21.77
C HIS A 127 -5.65 -8.37 22.85
N LYS A 128 -5.96 -7.12 22.48
CA LYS A 128 -6.50 -6.12 23.41
C LYS A 128 -7.90 -6.50 23.89
N ILE A 129 -8.75 -6.97 22.98
CA ILE A 129 -10.12 -7.38 23.30
C ILE A 129 -10.10 -8.52 24.32
N GLU A 130 -9.28 -9.54 24.10
CA GLU A 130 -9.12 -10.67 25.02
C GLU A 130 -8.54 -10.24 26.37
N LYS A 131 -7.53 -9.37 26.36
CA LYS A 131 -6.87 -8.88 27.58
C LYS A 131 -7.79 -8.01 28.45
N TYR A 132 -8.66 -7.21 27.83
CA TYR A 132 -9.51 -6.23 28.51
C TYR A 132 -11.01 -6.57 28.43
N ALA A 133 -11.36 -7.84 28.19
CA ALA A 133 -12.72 -8.29 27.91
C ALA A 133 -13.76 -7.78 28.92
N SER A 134 -13.52 -7.96 30.23
CA SER A 134 -14.45 -7.53 31.27
C SER A 134 -14.70 -6.01 31.26
N HIS A 135 -13.66 -5.22 31.02
CA HIS A 135 -13.76 -3.76 30.97
C HIS A 135 -14.50 -3.30 29.71
N ILE A 136 -14.22 -3.93 28.56
CA ILE A 136 -14.88 -3.64 27.29
C ILE A 136 -16.37 -3.98 27.37
N MET A 137 -16.73 -5.13 27.96
CA MET A 137 -18.13 -5.54 28.12
C MET A 137 -18.91 -4.66 29.11
N ALA A 138 -18.24 -4.06 30.10
CA ALA A 138 -18.86 -3.10 31.00
C ALA A 138 -19.04 -1.69 30.39
N THR A 139 -18.33 -1.38 29.30
CA THR A 139 -18.26 -0.02 28.73
C THR A 139 -18.87 0.02 27.32
N PRO A 140 -20.11 0.53 27.15
CA PRO A 140 -20.81 0.54 25.85
C PRO A 140 -20.04 1.24 24.73
N GLU A 141 -19.33 2.32 25.05
CA GLU A 141 -18.50 3.05 24.07
C GLU A 141 -17.41 2.16 23.47
N LEU A 142 -16.74 1.33 24.27
CA LEU A 142 -15.71 0.41 23.76
C LEU A 142 -16.31 -0.71 22.91
N GLN A 143 -17.54 -1.15 23.23
CA GLN A 143 -18.23 -2.14 22.39
C GLN A 143 -18.54 -1.61 21.00
N SER A 144 -18.91 -0.33 20.89
CA SER A 144 -19.14 0.32 19.59
C SER A 144 -17.88 0.47 18.74
N ARG A 145 -16.68 0.39 19.34
CA ARG A 145 -15.40 0.41 18.63
C ARG A 145 -15.01 -0.96 18.05
N MET A 146 -15.72 -2.02 18.39
CA MET A 146 -15.47 -3.37 17.87
C MET A 146 -16.19 -3.60 16.55
N SER A 147 -15.57 -4.37 15.66
CA SER A 147 -16.26 -4.91 14.48
C SER A 147 -17.29 -5.97 14.88
N VAL A 148 -18.25 -6.26 13.99
CA VAL A 148 -19.24 -7.34 14.21
C VAL A 148 -18.55 -8.70 14.42
N LEU A 149 -17.46 -8.97 13.71
CA LEU A 149 -16.70 -10.21 13.86
C LEU A 149 -15.99 -10.28 15.21
N GLU A 150 -15.46 -9.17 15.70
CA GLU A 150 -14.84 -9.07 17.02
C GLU A 150 -15.86 -9.27 18.15
N GLN A 151 -17.06 -8.68 18.03
CA GLN A 151 -18.15 -8.90 18.99
C GLN A 151 -18.55 -10.37 19.05
N ASN A 152 -18.71 -11.01 17.89
CA ASN A 152 -19.01 -12.44 17.80
C ASN A 152 -17.91 -13.33 18.40
N HIS A 153 -16.63 -12.90 18.34
CA HIS A 153 -15.51 -13.61 18.96
C HIS A 153 -15.61 -13.57 20.49
N THR A 154 -15.92 -12.40 21.06
CA THR A 154 -16.08 -12.23 22.52
C THR A 154 -17.26 -13.03 23.09
N MET A 155 -18.32 -13.25 22.30
CA MET A 155 -19.47 -14.06 22.74
C MET A 155 -19.17 -15.56 22.81
N ARG A 156 -18.13 -16.04 22.12
CA ARG A 156 -17.79 -17.47 22.01
C ARG A 156 -16.72 -17.93 22.99
N THR A 157 -15.98 -16.99 23.58
CA THR A 157 -14.85 -17.25 24.46
C THR A 157 -15.26 -16.99 25.91
#